data_AF-X0YZU4-F1
#
_entry.id   AF-X0YZU4-F1
#
_cell.length_a   1.000
_cell.length_b   1.000
_cell.length_c   1.000
_cell.angle_alpha   90.00
_cell.angle_beta   90.00
_cell.angle_gamma   90.00
#
_symmetry.space_group_name_H-M   'P 1'
#
loop_
_entity.id
_entity.type
_entity.pdbx_description
1 polymer ?
#
loop_
_entity_poly.entity_id
_entity_poly.type
_entity_poly.pdbx_seq_one_letter_code
_entity_poly.pdbx_strand_id
1 'polypeptide(L)'
;MSKNLFFEPVRIAKAIRWLLLEQNLDGSWGKNIIDKVRWTANAVYSFHLLGLSAEFKPIKKAIEWLKKIDENHVEWYLRIPPLCAFGLKDWLNHKGDFNRIKQLFEKDSIGPLAIKSAIALDLNESGVSLPNINQIESSVLSTLREEDNDLFSFAGSTNDTSLYCDFLNTLFPKKHNDIIQKCLRWILIRKIENKDLNTICWEKSYGKTAYVILNLLKFIKQKPKIRSLLPQVLEYYRPSHSGAIPPDNFPAHESKSSIYTTILFIRVYAKISEYHLDNYRELSVFLLEGIYKNLLFKKYVYRFIFFLLSAICLTSIVYLVKYVLGKHFLIAILTGLIAWFIPRFFNWLYKIFLKLIRNIWVY
;
A
#
# COMPACT_ATOMS: atom_id res chain seq x y z
N MET A 1 -11.12 -3.51 33.47
CA MET A 1 -10.12 -4.29 32.69
C MET A 1 -9.90 -3.65 31.32
N SER A 2 -9.05 -2.64 31.22
CA SER A 2 -8.56 -2.13 29.94
C SER A 2 -7.41 -3.02 29.48
N LYS A 3 -7.71 -4.22 28.99
CA LYS A 3 -6.69 -5.01 28.27
C LYS A 3 -6.20 -4.13 27.13
N ASN A 4 -4.92 -3.82 27.18
CA ASN A 4 -4.16 -3.04 26.21
C ASN A 4 -4.51 -3.43 24.77
N LEU A 5 -5.54 -2.80 24.20
CA LEU A 5 -5.86 -2.76 22.77
C LEU A 5 -4.84 -1.91 22.00
N PHE A 6 -3.60 -1.85 22.52
CA PHE A 6 -2.49 -1.15 21.92
C PHE A 6 -1.97 -2.01 20.77
N PHE A 7 -2.53 -1.77 19.59
CA PHE A 7 -1.87 -1.85 18.29
C PHE A 7 -0.78 -2.91 18.21
N GLU A 8 -1.13 -4.19 18.03
CA GLU A 8 -0.11 -5.25 17.93
C GLU A 8 0.87 -4.94 16.79
N PRO A 9 2.13 -4.54 17.09
CA PRO A 9 3.13 -4.25 16.06
C PRO A 9 3.38 -5.46 15.16
N VAL A 10 3.06 -6.66 15.68
CA VAL A 10 3.07 -7.94 14.96
C VAL A 10 2.09 -7.95 13.77
N ARG A 11 0.90 -7.36 13.87
CA ARG A 11 -0.09 -7.38 12.78
C ARG A 11 0.36 -6.52 11.61
N ILE A 12 0.79 -5.29 11.90
CA ILE A 12 1.31 -4.39 10.88
C ILE A 12 2.60 -4.94 10.25
N ALA A 13 3.49 -5.54 11.06
CA ALA A 13 4.67 -6.25 10.59
C ALA A 13 4.35 -7.37 9.60
N LYS A 14 3.32 -8.19 9.89
CA LYS A 14 2.85 -9.25 8.98
C LYS A 14 2.32 -8.66 7.68
N ALA A 15 1.50 -7.61 7.74
CA ALA A 15 0.94 -6.95 6.57
C ALA A 15 2.03 -6.35 5.66
N ILE A 16 3.00 -5.64 6.26
CA ILE A 16 4.12 -5.06 5.51
C ILE A 16 4.99 -6.18 4.91
N ARG A 17 5.31 -7.22 5.68
CA ARG A 17 6.05 -8.38 5.19
C ARG A 17 5.36 -9.01 3.99
N TRP A 18 4.05 -9.25 4.08
CA TRP A 18 3.27 -9.81 3.00
C TRP A 18 3.32 -8.90 1.77
N LEU A 19 3.08 -7.59 1.93
CA LEU A 19 3.14 -6.63 0.83
C LEU A 19 4.51 -6.59 0.16
N LEU A 20 5.60 -6.64 0.93
CA LEU A 20 6.97 -6.69 0.38
C LEU A 20 7.25 -7.97 -0.42
N LEU A 21 6.62 -9.10 -0.05
CA LEU A 21 6.74 -10.37 -0.80
C LEU A 21 5.96 -10.34 -2.11
N GLU A 22 4.88 -9.55 -2.19
CA GLU A 22 4.08 -9.34 -3.40
C GLU A 22 4.69 -8.31 -4.36
N GLN A 23 5.83 -7.70 -4.03
CA GLN A 23 6.51 -6.77 -4.93
C GLN A 23 7.05 -7.49 -6.16
N ASN A 24 6.76 -6.98 -7.35
CA ASN A 24 7.30 -7.47 -8.60
C ASN A 24 8.83 -7.26 -8.68
N LEU A 25 9.49 -7.99 -9.58
CA LEU A 25 10.94 -7.91 -9.76
C LEU A 25 11.44 -6.51 -10.16
N ASP A 26 10.62 -5.79 -10.93
CA ASP A 26 10.84 -4.42 -11.41
C ASP A 26 10.64 -3.35 -10.32
N GLY A 27 10.13 -3.73 -9.14
CA GLY A 27 9.85 -2.83 -8.03
C GLY A 27 8.40 -2.39 -7.91
N SER A 28 7.53 -2.73 -8.86
CA SER A 28 6.12 -2.32 -8.83
C SER A 28 5.25 -3.29 -8.02
N TRP A 29 4.02 -2.88 -7.70
CA TRP A 29 2.95 -3.77 -7.23
C TRP A 29 1.81 -3.74 -8.21
N GLY A 30 1.31 -4.89 -8.66
CA GLY A 30 0.19 -4.95 -9.59
C GLY A 30 0.44 -5.82 -10.80
N LYS A 31 -0.66 -6.20 -11.48
CA LYS A 31 -0.62 -7.10 -12.63
C LYS A 31 -0.59 -6.33 -13.95
N ASN A 32 -1.62 -5.52 -14.21
CA ASN A 32 -1.69 -4.65 -15.39
C ASN A 32 -1.04 -3.28 -15.10
N ILE A 33 -0.81 -2.47 -16.14
CA ILE A 33 -0.08 -1.20 -16.00
C ILE A 33 -0.80 -0.19 -15.10
N ILE A 34 -2.13 -0.12 -15.16
CA ILE A 34 -2.95 0.79 -14.36
C ILE A 34 -2.82 0.44 -12.87
N ASP A 35 -3.04 -0.82 -12.52
CA ASP A 35 -2.85 -1.34 -11.15
C ASP A 35 -1.41 -1.12 -10.69
N LYS A 36 -0.44 -1.32 -11.58
CA LYS A 36 0.97 -1.08 -11.29
C LYS A 36 1.23 0.35 -10.85
N VAL A 37 0.71 1.35 -11.56
CA VAL A 37 0.89 2.76 -11.19
C VAL A 37 0.19 3.06 -9.87
N ARG A 38 -1.10 2.71 -9.74
CA ARG A 38 -1.92 2.97 -8.55
C ARG A 38 -1.31 2.36 -7.29
N TRP A 39 -1.04 1.06 -7.30
CA TRP A 39 -0.62 0.35 -6.10
C TRP A 39 0.83 0.66 -5.76
N THR A 40 1.70 0.87 -6.74
CA THR A 40 3.08 1.29 -6.45
C THR A 40 3.11 2.67 -5.81
N ALA A 41 2.37 3.64 -6.36
CA ALA A 41 2.27 4.98 -5.78
C ALA A 41 1.76 4.92 -4.33
N ASN A 42 0.64 4.24 -4.10
CA ASN A 42 0.04 4.14 -2.78
C ASN A 42 0.92 3.35 -1.80
N ALA A 43 1.57 2.26 -2.22
CA ALA A 43 2.49 1.50 -1.37
C ALA A 43 3.68 2.35 -0.94
N VAL A 44 4.31 3.08 -1.87
CA VAL A 44 5.44 3.97 -1.59
C VAL A 44 5.02 5.07 -0.61
N TYR A 45 3.85 5.69 -0.80
CA TYR A 45 3.35 6.71 0.11
C TYR A 45 3.04 6.14 1.51
N SER A 46 2.40 4.96 1.59
CA SER A 46 2.15 4.27 2.85
C SER A 46 3.44 3.95 3.61
N PHE A 47 4.50 3.55 2.90
CA PHE A 47 5.81 3.32 3.52
C PHE A 47 6.49 4.60 4.00
N HIS A 48 6.35 5.70 3.26
CA HIS A 48 6.80 7.01 3.72
C HIS A 48 6.13 7.42 5.04
N LEU A 49 4.80 7.25 5.13
CA LEU A 49 4.03 7.58 6.34
C LEU A 49 4.46 6.76 7.56
N LEU A 50 4.96 5.54 7.35
CA LEU A 50 5.58 4.74 8.41
C LEU A 50 6.98 5.21 8.82
N GLY A 51 7.56 6.18 8.11
CA GLY A 51 8.92 6.65 8.32
C GLY A 51 10.00 5.76 7.72
N LEU A 52 9.67 4.90 6.76
CA LEU A 52 10.69 4.10 6.07
C LEU A 52 11.53 4.97 5.13
N SER A 53 12.84 4.73 5.13
CA SER A 53 13.80 5.48 4.30
C SER A 53 13.68 5.15 2.81
N ALA A 54 13.93 6.15 1.95
CA ALA A 54 14.05 5.98 0.50
C ALA A 54 15.17 4.99 0.12
N GLU A 55 16.20 4.84 0.96
CA GLU A 55 17.31 3.91 0.73
C GLU A 55 16.94 2.45 1.02
N PHE A 56 15.78 2.21 1.65
CA PHE A 56 15.29 0.86 1.84
C PHE A 56 15.04 0.21 0.47
N LYS A 57 15.80 -0.84 0.16
CA LYS A 57 15.91 -1.41 -1.20
C LYS A 57 14.56 -1.65 -1.92
N PRO A 58 13.52 -2.21 -1.29
CA PRO A 58 12.20 -2.33 -1.92
C PRO A 58 11.60 -0.98 -2.33
N ILE A 59 11.68 0.04 -1.47
CA ILE A 59 11.17 1.39 -1.72
C ILE A 59 11.99 2.07 -2.81
N LYS A 60 13.32 1.99 -2.73
CA LYS A 60 14.23 2.54 -3.76
C LYS A 60 13.87 2.03 -5.15
N LYS A 61 13.64 0.72 -5.29
CA LYS A 61 13.21 0.11 -6.56
C LYS A 61 11.85 0.65 -7.02
N ALA A 62 10.89 0.78 -6.12
CA ALA A 62 9.57 1.30 -6.44
C ALA A 62 9.61 2.77 -6.88
N ILE A 63 10.43 3.60 -6.23
CA ILE A 63 10.69 4.99 -6.63
C ILE A 63 11.31 5.04 -8.03
N GLU A 64 12.34 4.23 -8.31
CA GLU A 64 12.95 4.15 -9.64
C GLU A 64 11.98 3.63 -10.71
N TRP A 65 11.04 2.76 -10.34
CA TRP A 65 9.98 2.33 -11.23
C TRP A 65 8.98 3.47 -11.52
N LEU A 66 8.54 4.22 -10.50
CA LEU A 66 7.63 5.36 -10.64
C LEU A 66 8.23 6.50 -11.50
N LYS A 67 9.55 6.72 -11.40
CA LYS A 67 10.27 7.70 -12.23
C LYS A 67 10.25 7.37 -13.73
N LYS A 68 9.98 6.11 -14.10
CA LYS A 68 9.88 5.65 -15.51
C LYS A 68 8.48 5.79 -16.08
N ILE A 69 7.47 6.08 -15.26
CA ILE A 69 6.10 6.23 -15.75
C ILE A 69 6.02 7.46 -16.64
N ASP A 70 5.55 7.25 -17.86
CA ASP A 70 5.43 8.31 -18.82
C ASP A 70 4.19 9.16 -18.54
N GLU A 71 4.26 10.41 -18.94
CA GLU A 71 3.20 11.43 -18.81
C GLU A 71 1.98 11.17 -19.71
N ASN A 72 2.10 10.26 -20.68
CA ASN A 72 0.97 9.79 -21.49
C ASN A 72 0.16 8.68 -20.80
N HIS A 73 0.64 8.15 -19.67
CA HIS A 73 -0.13 7.20 -18.88
C HIS A 73 -1.30 7.91 -18.19
N VAL A 74 -2.52 7.39 -18.32
CA VAL A 74 -3.78 8.01 -17.80
C VAL A 74 -3.73 8.43 -16.31
N GLU A 75 -2.88 7.77 -15.52
CA GLU A 75 -2.73 8.02 -14.08
C GLU A 75 -1.31 8.36 -13.65
N TRP A 76 -0.51 8.91 -14.57
CA TRP A 76 0.88 9.29 -14.29
C TRP A 76 0.99 10.17 -13.04
N TYR A 77 0.01 11.05 -12.79
CA TYR A 77 -0.02 11.99 -11.69
C TYR A 77 -0.01 11.34 -10.30
N LEU A 78 -0.42 10.07 -10.18
CA LEU A 78 -0.38 9.35 -8.90
C LEU A 78 1.06 9.18 -8.37
N ARG A 79 2.08 9.33 -9.22
CA ARG A 79 3.48 9.33 -8.76
C ARG A 79 3.86 10.59 -7.97
N ILE A 80 3.15 11.70 -8.17
CA ILE A 80 3.56 13.00 -7.63
C ILE A 80 3.60 12.95 -6.09
N PRO A 81 2.53 12.55 -5.37
CA PRO A 81 2.54 12.60 -3.91
C PRO A 81 3.64 11.76 -3.24
N PRO A 82 3.85 10.47 -3.59
CA PRO A 82 4.93 9.69 -2.98
C PRO A 82 6.32 10.23 -3.32
N LEU A 83 6.55 10.74 -4.54
CA LEU A 83 7.85 11.29 -4.91
C LEU A 83 8.13 12.61 -4.19
N CYS A 84 7.12 13.48 -4.03
CA CYS A 84 7.22 14.68 -3.17
C CYS A 84 7.57 14.31 -1.73
N ALA A 85 6.89 13.30 -1.18
CA ALA A 85 7.11 12.83 0.20
C ALA A 85 8.55 12.36 0.45
N PHE A 86 9.21 11.81 -0.58
CA PHE A 86 10.62 11.43 -0.54
C PHE A 86 11.59 12.53 -1.02
N GLY A 87 11.16 13.79 -1.05
CA GLY A 87 12.03 14.93 -1.34
C GLY A 87 12.37 15.12 -2.82
N LEU A 88 11.65 14.49 -3.75
CA LEU A 88 11.92 14.56 -5.19
C LEU A 88 11.14 15.71 -5.89
N LYS A 89 10.83 16.78 -5.16
CA LYS A 89 10.05 17.92 -5.68
C LYS A 89 10.74 18.62 -6.85
N ASP A 90 12.06 18.82 -6.77
CA ASP A 90 12.83 19.47 -7.84
C ASP A 90 12.88 18.62 -9.11
N TRP A 91 12.97 17.29 -8.94
CA TRP A 91 12.92 16.35 -10.07
C TRP A 91 11.56 16.40 -10.78
N LEU A 92 10.47 16.41 -10.02
CA LEU A 92 9.11 16.54 -10.56
C LEU A 92 8.92 17.88 -11.27
N ASN A 93 9.46 18.96 -10.71
CA ASN A 93 9.41 20.29 -11.30
C ASN A 93 10.18 20.34 -12.64
N HIS A 94 11.40 19.78 -12.69
CA HIS A 94 12.18 19.67 -13.93
C HIS A 94 11.47 18.81 -14.99
N LYS A 95 10.70 17.80 -14.57
CA LYS A 95 9.87 17.00 -15.49
C LYS A 95 8.63 17.73 -16.00
N GLY A 96 8.29 18.90 -15.45
CA GLY A 96 7.10 19.65 -15.82
C GLY A 96 5.80 19.10 -15.22
N ASP A 97 5.90 18.13 -14.30
CA ASP A 97 4.74 17.44 -13.71
C ASP A 97 3.77 18.43 -13.06
N PHE A 98 4.28 19.39 -12.29
CA PHE A 98 3.42 20.40 -11.64
C PHE A 98 2.71 21.31 -12.63
N ASN A 99 3.33 21.68 -13.74
CA ASN A 99 2.68 22.51 -14.75
C ASN A 99 1.61 21.71 -15.50
N ARG A 100 1.90 20.45 -15.84
CA ARG A 100 0.96 19.59 -16.56
C ARG A 100 -0.29 19.28 -15.74
N ILE A 101 -0.13 18.98 -14.44
CA ILE A 101 -1.31 18.72 -13.61
C ILE A 101 -2.17 19.98 -13.44
N LYS A 102 -1.57 21.17 -13.32
CA LYS A 102 -2.31 22.44 -13.31
C LYS A 102 -3.13 22.62 -14.59
N GLN A 103 -2.53 22.35 -15.77
CA GLN A 103 -3.25 22.41 -17.04
C GLN A 103 -4.41 21.42 -17.12
N LEU A 104 -4.27 20.22 -16.54
CA LEU A 104 -5.37 19.25 -16.49
C LEU A 104 -6.54 19.75 -15.63
N PHE A 105 -6.25 20.45 -14.52
CA PHE A 105 -7.27 21.13 -13.71
C PHE A 105 -7.92 22.30 -14.47
N GLU A 106 -7.15 23.10 -15.20
CA GLU A 106 -7.67 24.21 -16.00
C GLU A 106 -8.62 23.76 -17.11
N LYS A 107 -8.30 22.64 -17.77
CA LYS A 107 -9.12 22.06 -18.85
C LYS A 107 -10.26 21.19 -18.36
N ASP A 108 -10.48 21.10 -17.05
CA ASP A 108 -11.45 20.22 -16.40
C ASP A 108 -11.37 18.74 -16.83
N SER A 109 -10.20 18.30 -17.32
CA SER A 109 -10.00 17.00 -18.00
C SER A 109 -9.57 15.87 -17.05
N ILE A 110 -9.63 16.12 -15.74
CA ILE A 110 -9.42 15.11 -14.70
C ILE A 110 -10.76 14.40 -14.47
N GLY A 111 -10.74 13.13 -14.07
CA GLY A 111 -11.93 12.27 -13.96
C GLY A 111 -13.01 12.74 -12.96
N PRO A 112 -13.76 11.82 -12.32
CA PRO A 112 -14.83 12.17 -11.38
C PRO A 112 -14.42 13.19 -10.31
N LEU A 113 -15.39 13.97 -9.81
CA LEU A 113 -15.15 15.03 -8.81
C LEU A 113 -14.43 14.53 -7.55
N ALA A 114 -14.71 13.29 -7.11
CA ALA A 114 -13.99 12.65 -6.02
C ALA A 114 -12.48 12.51 -6.32
N ILE A 115 -12.12 12.12 -7.55
CA ILE A 115 -10.72 12.04 -7.99
C ILE A 115 -10.09 13.43 -8.03
N LYS A 116 -10.78 14.44 -8.58
CA LYS A 116 -10.31 15.84 -8.58
C LYS A 116 -10.00 16.33 -7.17
N SER A 117 -10.90 16.07 -6.22
CA SER A 117 -10.78 16.49 -4.83
C SER A 117 -9.64 15.77 -4.10
N ALA A 118 -9.48 14.47 -4.30
CA ALA A 118 -8.38 13.69 -3.73
C ALA A 118 -7.02 14.17 -4.26
N ILE A 119 -6.90 14.40 -5.57
CA ILE A 119 -5.68 14.95 -6.17
C ILE A 119 -5.37 16.34 -5.61
N ALA A 120 -6.39 17.19 -5.45
CA ALA A 120 -6.20 18.53 -4.90
C ALA A 120 -5.66 18.50 -3.47
N LEU A 121 -6.15 17.58 -2.63
CA LEU A 121 -5.62 17.33 -1.29
C LEU A 121 -4.15 16.89 -1.33
N ASP A 122 -3.84 15.85 -2.11
CA ASP A 122 -2.48 15.29 -2.19
C ASP A 122 -1.46 16.34 -2.72
N LEU A 123 -1.87 17.19 -3.67
CA LEU A 123 -1.04 18.27 -4.19
C LEU A 123 -0.85 19.41 -3.17
N ASN A 124 -1.90 19.77 -2.43
CA ASN A 124 -1.80 20.74 -1.36
C ASN A 124 -0.86 20.25 -0.24
N GLU A 125 -0.96 18.99 0.16
CA GLU A 125 -0.02 18.35 1.11
C GLU A 125 1.43 18.38 0.59
N SER A 126 1.62 18.35 -0.73
CA SER A 126 2.92 18.48 -1.39
C SER A 126 3.38 19.95 -1.58
N GLY A 127 2.61 20.92 -1.12
CA GLY A 127 2.87 22.35 -1.29
C GLY A 127 2.82 22.80 -2.75
N VAL A 128 1.88 22.26 -3.53
CA VAL A 128 1.61 22.61 -4.92
C VAL A 128 0.27 23.32 -5.00
N SER A 129 0.29 24.62 -5.32
CA SER A 129 -0.93 25.40 -5.53
C SER A 129 -1.62 24.99 -6.83
N LEU A 130 -2.94 24.83 -6.78
CA LEU A 130 -3.76 24.51 -7.95
C LEU A 130 -4.58 25.71 -8.45
N PRO A 131 -4.72 25.89 -9.78
CA PRO A 131 -5.69 26.82 -10.35
C PRO A 131 -7.13 26.34 -10.08
N ASN A 132 -8.09 27.26 -10.15
CA ASN A 132 -9.54 26.98 -10.11
C ASN A 132 -10.04 26.23 -8.86
N ILE A 133 -9.34 26.31 -7.72
CA ILE A 133 -9.76 25.62 -6.50
C ILE A 133 -11.17 26.01 -6.03
N ASN A 134 -11.57 27.27 -6.23
CA ASN A 134 -12.92 27.77 -5.93
C ASN A 134 -14.00 27.14 -6.83
N GLN A 135 -13.66 26.79 -8.08
CA GLN A 135 -14.60 26.10 -8.96
C GLN A 135 -14.84 24.67 -8.47
N ILE A 136 -13.78 23.97 -8.04
CA ILE A 136 -13.89 22.63 -7.44
C ILE A 136 -14.72 22.70 -6.16
N GLU A 137 -14.49 23.72 -5.32
CA GLU A 137 -15.30 24.00 -4.14
C GLU A 137 -16.80 24.11 -4.48
N SER A 138 -17.16 24.92 -5.47
CA SER A 138 -18.56 25.04 -5.91
C SER A 138 -19.13 23.72 -6.40
N SER A 139 -18.37 22.93 -7.17
CA SER A 139 -18.80 21.60 -7.63
C SER A 139 -18.98 20.60 -6.48
N VAL A 140 -18.12 20.65 -5.45
CA VAL A 140 -18.28 19.84 -4.24
C VAL A 140 -19.57 20.22 -3.53
N LEU A 141 -19.79 21.52 -3.29
CA LEU A 141 -20.99 22.02 -2.63
C LEU A 141 -22.28 21.69 -3.40
N SER A 142 -22.25 21.64 -4.74
CA SER A 142 -23.42 21.23 -5.52
C SER A 142 -23.82 19.76 -5.36
N THR A 143 -22.95 18.93 -4.76
CA THR A 143 -23.28 17.54 -4.42
C THR A 143 -23.80 17.35 -2.99
N LEU A 144 -23.90 18.44 -2.21
CA LEU A 144 -24.43 18.46 -0.86
C LEU A 144 -25.91 18.07 -0.88
N ARG A 145 -26.31 17.22 0.06
CA ARG A 145 -27.68 16.79 0.27
C ARG A 145 -28.08 17.04 1.71
N GLU A 146 -29.28 17.56 1.88
CA GLU A 146 -29.95 17.58 3.18
C GLU A 146 -30.49 16.19 3.48
N GLU A 147 -30.18 15.73 4.69
CA GLU A 147 -30.52 14.43 5.24
C GLU A 147 -31.39 14.66 6.49
N ASP A 148 -32.02 13.60 6.99
CA ASP A 148 -32.88 13.70 8.17
C ASP A 148 -32.15 14.31 9.38
N ASN A 149 -32.89 15.07 10.20
CA ASN A 149 -32.43 15.67 11.45
C ASN A 149 -31.33 16.74 11.28
N ASP A 150 -31.45 17.61 10.27
CA ASP A 150 -30.49 18.70 10.01
C ASP A 150 -29.05 18.17 9.83
N LEU A 151 -28.95 17.04 9.14
CA LEU A 151 -27.68 16.42 8.78
C LEU A 151 -27.40 16.64 7.30
N PHE A 152 -26.13 16.56 6.94
CA PHE A 152 -25.70 16.68 5.54
C PHE A 152 -24.90 15.46 5.11
N SER A 153 -25.01 15.13 3.84
CA SER A 153 -24.12 14.19 3.16
C SER A 153 -23.67 14.78 1.83
N PHE A 154 -22.60 14.23 1.27
CA PHE A 154 -22.25 14.47 -0.11
C PHE A 154 -22.47 13.19 -0.92
N ALA A 155 -23.21 13.34 -2.02
CA ALA A 155 -23.57 12.24 -2.92
C ALA A 155 -24.24 11.02 -2.24
N GLY A 156 -24.69 11.14 -0.98
CA GLY A 156 -25.29 10.03 -0.21
C GLY A 156 -24.31 8.93 0.20
N SER A 157 -22.99 9.11 0.03
CA SER A 157 -21.98 8.10 0.39
C SER A 157 -21.06 8.60 1.50
N THR A 158 -20.75 7.71 2.44
CA THR A 158 -19.83 7.98 3.56
C THR A 158 -18.41 8.24 3.09
N ASN A 159 -17.97 7.56 2.03
CA ASN A 159 -16.66 7.79 1.41
C ASN A 159 -16.54 9.21 0.87
N ASP A 160 -17.45 9.60 -0.02
CA ASP A 160 -17.43 10.93 -0.67
C ASP A 160 -17.66 12.04 0.34
N THR A 161 -18.59 11.83 1.29
CA THR A 161 -18.83 12.77 2.39
C THR A 161 -17.56 13.00 3.20
N SER A 162 -16.84 11.93 3.56
CA SER A 162 -15.60 12.06 4.33
C SER A 162 -14.49 12.78 3.55
N LEU A 163 -14.35 12.48 2.25
CA LEU A 163 -13.36 13.08 1.37
C LEU A 163 -13.62 14.56 1.18
N TYR A 164 -14.88 14.95 0.92
CA TYR A 164 -15.23 16.35 0.71
C TYR A 164 -15.18 17.15 2.00
N CYS A 165 -15.46 16.54 3.17
CA CYS A 165 -15.18 17.18 4.45
C CYS A 165 -13.69 17.49 4.63
N ASP A 166 -12.81 16.54 4.31
CA ASP A 166 -11.36 16.77 4.36
C ASP A 166 -10.93 17.86 3.38
N PHE A 167 -11.39 17.79 2.12
CA PHE A 167 -11.15 18.79 1.09
C PHE A 167 -11.53 20.21 1.57
N LEU A 168 -12.78 20.39 2.03
CA LEU A 168 -13.27 21.69 2.48
C LEU A 168 -12.54 22.17 3.75
N ASN A 169 -12.27 21.28 4.70
CA ASN A 169 -11.56 21.63 5.93
C ASN A 169 -10.11 22.04 5.66
N THR A 170 -9.43 21.35 4.75
CA THR A 170 -8.01 21.56 4.43
C THR A 170 -7.81 22.82 3.58
N LEU A 171 -8.64 23.04 2.56
CA LEU A 171 -8.42 24.11 1.58
C LEU A 171 -9.23 25.38 1.87
N PHE A 172 -10.36 25.26 2.58
CA PHE A 172 -11.23 26.37 2.93
C PHE A 172 -11.50 26.39 4.44
N PRO A 173 -10.44 26.42 5.26
CA PRO A 173 -10.59 26.33 6.70
C PRO A 173 -11.52 27.43 7.21
N LYS A 174 -12.38 27.09 8.18
CA LYS A 174 -13.41 27.95 8.79
C LYS A 174 -14.63 28.27 7.91
N LYS A 175 -14.49 28.39 6.58
CA LYS A 175 -15.59 28.82 5.67
C LYS A 175 -16.82 27.91 5.77
N HIS A 176 -16.60 26.60 5.85
CA HIS A 176 -17.67 25.58 5.81
C HIS A 176 -17.82 24.77 7.09
N ASN A 177 -17.42 25.34 8.23
CA ASN A 177 -17.34 24.57 9.48
C ASN A 177 -18.70 23.94 9.85
N ASP A 178 -19.82 24.68 9.75
CA ASP A 178 -21.15 24.13 10.08
C ASP A 178 -21.51 22.91 9.24
N ILE A 179 -21.35 23.02 7.91
CA ILE A 179 -21.58 21.92 6.96
C ILE A 179 -20.71 20.70 7.33
N ILE A 180 -19.42 20.93 7.57
CA ILE A 180 -18.48 19.87 7.96
C ILE A 180 -18.93 19.20 9.26
N GLN A 181 -19.35 19.97 10.28
CA GLN A 181 -19.80 19.39 11.55
C GLN A 181 -21.05 18.52 11.37
N LYS A 182 -22.00 18.92 10.52
CA LYS A 182 -23.20 18.14 10.20
C LYS A 182 -22.86 16.85 9.44
N CYS A 183 -22.00 16.94 8.43
CA CYS A 183 -21.49 15.77 7.69
C CYS A 183 -20.73 14.78 8.58
N LEU A 184 -19.87 15.27 9.49
CA LEU A 184 -19.15 14.40 10.43
C LEU A 184 -20.11 13.65 11.36
N ARG A 185 -21.19 14.29 11.84
CA ARG A 185 -22.23 13.61 12.62
C ARG A 185 -22.93 12.53 11.80
N TRP A 186 -23.29 12.85 10.55
CA TRP A 186 -23.92 11.90 9.63
C TRP A 186 -23.04 10.66 9.40
N ILE A 187 -21.74 10.83 9.13
CA ILE A 187 -20.79 9.71 8.95
C ILE A 187 -20.74 8.82 10.21
N LEU A 188 -20.70 9.41 11.41
CA LEU A 188 -20.61 8.65 12.66
C LEU A 188 -21.88 7.86 13.00
N ILE A 189 -23.04 8.30 12.51
CA ILE A 189 -24.32 7.59 12.68
C ILE A 189 -24.43 6.44 11.68
N ARG A 190 -23.90 6.60 10.45
CA ARG A 190 -24.01 5.61 9.37
C ARG A 190 -23.02 4.44 9.45
N LYS A 191 -22.22 4.36 10.51
CA LYS A 191 -21.32 3.23 10.75
C LYS A 191 -22.11 1.94 10.98
N ILE A 192 -21.57 0.83 10.52
CA ILE A 192 -22.14 -0.51 10.70
C ILE A 192 -21.35 -1.19 11.81
N GLU A 193 -22.05 -1.57 12.88
CA GLU A 193 -21.48 -2.25 14.04
C GLU A 193 -21.74 -3.76 13.94
N ASN A 194 -20.70 -4.57 14.05
CA ASN A 194 -20.82 -6.02 14.27
C ASN A 194 -20.48 -6.29 15.74
N LYS A 195 -21.52 -6.55 16.54
CA LYS A 195 -21.39 -6.75 17.99
C LYS A 195 -20.62 -8.01 18.34
N ASP A 196 -20.77 -9.08 17.56
CA ASP A 196 -20.13 -10.37 17.84
C ASP A 196 -18.61 -10.30 17.66
N LEU A 197 -18.17 -9.59 16.63
CA LEU A 197 -16.75 -9.39 16.34
C LEU A 197 -16.17 -8.13 16.98
N ASN A 198 -17.02 -7.29 17.60
CA ASN A 198 -16.66 -5.97 18.09
C ASN A 198 -15.94 -5.12 17.02
N THR A 199 -16.50 -5.10 15.80
CA THR A 199 -15.93 -4.37 14.65
C THR A 199 -16.86 -3.29 14.14
N ILE A 200 -16.25 -2.25 13.56
CA ILE A 200 -16.96 -1.14 12.90
C ILE A 200 -16.45 -1.00 11.47
N CYS A 201 -17.37 -0.82 10.54
CA CYS A 201 -17.07 -0.49 9.15
C CYS A 201 -18.08 0.49 8.57
N TRP A 202 -17.78 1.02 7.39
CA TRP A 202 -18.70 1.79 6.57
C TRP A 202 -18.97 1.04 5.27
N GLU A 203 -20.26 0.92 4.95
CA GLU A 203 -20.75 0.33 3.68
C GLU A 203 -20.21 -1.09 3.40
N LYS A 204 -19.83 -1.83 4.46
CA LYS A 204 -19.27 -3.19 4.40
C LYS A 204 -18.07 -3.31 3.46
N SER A 205 -17.26 -2.26 3.34
CA SER A 205 -16.13 -2.18 2.41
C SER A 205 -14.85 -1.76 3.14
N TYR A 206 -13.77 -2.52 2.94
CA TYR A 206 -12.44 -2.20 3.46
C TYR A 206 -11.87 -0.91 2.84
N GLY A 207 -12.11 -0.65 1.56
CA GLY A 207 -11.68 0.56 0.87
C GLY A 207 -12.38 1.78 1.44
N LYS A 208 -13.71 1.77 1.46
CA LYS A 208 -14.52 2.90 1.96
C LYS A 208 -14.25 3.18 3.44
N THR A 209 -14.20 2.14 4.26
CA THR A 209 -13.86 2.27 5.69
C THR A 209 -12.49 2.94 5.88
N ALA A 210 -11.52 2.67 4.99
CA ALA A 210 -10.15 3.15 5.17
C ALA A 210 -10.09 4.64 4.85
N TYR A 211 -10.70 5.07 3.74
CA TYR A 211 -10.79 6.47 3.39
C TYR A 211 -11.58 7.27 4.41
N VAL A 212 -12.74 6.75 4.85
CA VAL A 212 -13.51 7.39 5.93
C VAL A 212 -12.63 7.64 7.15
N ILE A 213 -11.85 6.63 7.56
CA ILE A 213 -11.02 6.76 8.76
C ILE A 213 -9.82 7.68 8.53
N LEU A 214 -9.12 7.58 7.40
CA LEU A 214 -8.02 8.49 7.04
C LEU A 214 -8.47 9.96 7.11
N ASN A 215 -9.67 10.24 6.60
CA ASN A 215 -10.25 11.58 6.59
C ASN A 215 -10.73 12.00 7.98
N LEU A 216 -11.39 11.11 8.74
CA LEU A 216 -11.86 11.39 10.09
C LEU A 216 -10.71 11.65 11.08
N LEU A 217 -9.54 11.04 10.88
CA LEU A 217 -8.38 11.24 11.75
C LEU A 217 -7.91 12.69 11.80
N LYS A 218 -8.10 13.46 10.72
CA LYS A 218 -7.80 14.92 10.70
C LYS A 218 -8.66 15.72 11.68
N PHE A 219 -9.80 15.18 12.09
CA PHE A 219 -10.73 15.79 13.05
C PHE A 219 -10.61 15.22 14.46
N ILE A 220 -9.67 14.29 14.72
CA ILE A 220 -9.61 13.56 15.99
C ILE A 220 -9.45 14.47 17.22
N LYS A 221 -8.70 15.58 17.08
CA LYS A 221 -8.54 16.59 18.15
C LYS A 221 -9.86 17.29 18.50
N GLN A 222 -10.70 17.54 17.50
CA GLN A 222 -11.99 18.22 17.65
C GLN A 222 -13.10 17.24 18.09
N LYS A 223 -12.92 15.94 17.85
CA LYS A 223 -13.93 14.90 18.06
C LYS A 223 -13.32 13.68 18.78
N PRO A 224 -13.21 13.70 20.12
CA PRO A 224 -12.69 12.57 20.89
C PRO A 224 -13.42 11.24 20.64
N LYS A 225 -14.71 11.28 20.25
CA LYS A 225 -15.48 10.09 19.84
C LYS A 225 -14.85 9.33 18.67
N ILE A 226 -14.12 10.00 17.76
CA ILE A 226 -13.41 9.32 16.65
C ILE A 226 -12.34 8.39 17.22
N ARG A 227 -11.59 8.85 18.23
CA ARG A 227 -10.55 8.06 18.90
C ARG A 227 -11.09 6.77 19.49
N SER A 228 -12.29 6.79 20.07
CA SER A 228 -12.91 5.59 20.65
C SER A 228 -13.31 4.53 19.61
N LEU A 229 -13.43 4.88 18.33
CA LEU A 229 -13.79 3.93 17.27
C LEU A 229 -12.59 3.18 16.71
N LEU A 230 -11.38 3.76 16.82
CA LEU A 230 -10.18 3.22 16.18
C LEU A 230 -9.89 1.75 16.50
N PRO A 231 -10.06 1.25 17.73
CA PRO A 231 -9.80 -0.16 18.01
C PRO A 231 -10.75 -1.11 17.26
N GLN A 232 -12.04 -0.77 17.17
CA GLN A 232 -13.05 -1.60 16.47
C GLN A 232 -12.86 -1.56 14.95
N VAL A 233 -12.44 -0.42 14.42
CA VAL A 233 -12.07 -0.27 13.01
C VAL A 233 -10.83 -1.08 12.67
N LEU A 234 -9.80 -1.05 13.52
CA LEU A 234 -8.58 -1.83 13.28
C LEU A 234 -8.83 -3.34 13.39
N GLU A 235 -9.72 -3.77 14.27
CA GLU A 235 -10.15 -5.15 14.33
C GLU A 235 -10.92 -5.55 13.06
N TYR A 236 -11.67 -4.63 12.44
CA TYR A 236 -12.25 -4.87 11.11
C TYR A 236 -11.17 -5.18 10.06
N TYR A 237 -10.03 -4.48 10.08
CA TYR A 237 -8.89 -4.74 9.18
C TYR A 237 -7.96 -5.86 9.65
N ARG A 238 -8.39 -6.76 10.54
CA ARG A 238 -7.49 -7.77 11.06
C ARG A 238 -6.82 -8.56 9.93
N PRO A 239 -5.48 -8.48 9.77
CA PRO A 239 -4.80 -9.28 8.77
C PRO A 239 -5.00 -10.76 9.03
N SER A 240 -5.13 -11.53 7.95
CA SER A 240 -5.11 -12.99 8.02
C SER A 240 -3.77 -13.49 8.58
N HIS A 241 -3.68 -14.80 8.83
CA HIS A 241 -2.44 -15.42 9.31
C HIS A 241 -1.23 -15.15 8.40
N SER A 242 -1.44 -15.02 7.08
CA SER A 242 -0.42 -14.69 6.10
C SER A 242 0.00 -13.22 6.10
N GLY A 243 -0.79 -12.34 6.74
CA GLY A 243 -0.61 -10.89 6.73
C GLY A 243 -1.44 -10.16 5.66
N ALA A 244 -2.07 -10.89 4.73
CA ALA A 244 -2.95 -10.28 3.74
C ALA A 244 -4.27 -9.80 4.39
N ILE A 245 -4.75 -8.63 3.97
CA ILE A 245 -6.15 -8.24 4.16
C ILE A 245 -6.99 -8.86 3.04
N PRO A 246 -8.20 -9.39 3.33
CA PRO A 246 -9.10 -9.88 2.29
C PRO A 246 -9.35 -8.82 1.20
N PRO A 247 -9.59 -9.24 -0.05
CA PRO A 247 -9.93 -8.32 -1.12
C PRO A 247 -11.28 -7.66 -0.81
N ASP A 248 -11.44 -6.42 -1.26
CA ASP A 248 -12.68 -5.70 -1.12
C ASP A 248 -13.57 -5.87 -2.36
N ASN A 249 -14.88 -5.70 -2.19
CA ASN A 249 -15.86 -5.67 -3.28
C ASN A 249 -16.05 -4.25 -3.85
N PHE A 250 -15.10 -3.34 -3.60
CA PHE A 250 -15.21 -1.94 -4.03
C PHE A 250 -15.09 -1.83 -5.57
N PRO A 251 -16.14 -1.34 -6.26
CA PRO A 251 -16.24 -1.42 -7.72
C PRO A 251 -15.29 -0.48 -8.48
N ALA A 252 -14.65 0.48 -7.82
CA ALA A 252 -13.74 1.42 -8.48
C ALA A 252 -12.43 0.78 -8.98
N HIS A 253 -12.20 -0.49 -8.66
CA HIS A 253 -11.02 -1.23 -9.11
C HIS A 253 -11.46 -2.54 -9.75
N GLU A 254 -11.10 -2.72 -11.02
CA GLU A 254 -11.36 -3.96 -11.76
C GLU A 254 -10.73 -5.18 -11.09
N SER A 255 -9.65 -4.99 -10.33
CA SER A 255 -8.99 -6.04 -9.57
C SER A 255 -9.33 -5.96 -8.07
N LYS A 256 -10.23 -6.85 -7.64
CA LYS A 256 -10.46 -7.16 -6.22
C LYS A 256 -9.20 -7.77 -5.61
N SER A 257 -8.28 -6.90 -5.16
CA SER A 257 -6.93 -7.30 -4.80
C SER A 257 -6.64 -7.06 -3.32
N SER A 258 -6.17 -8.11 -2.65
CA SER A 258 -5.62 -8.01 -1.29
C SER A 258 -4.43 -7.05 -1.20
N ILE A 259 -3.72 -6.78 -2.30
CA ILE A 259 -2.65 -5.79 -2.33
C ILE A 259 -3.20 -4.42 -1.95
N TYR A 260 -4.29 -4.00 -2.58
CA TYR A 260 -4.87 -2.70 -2.36
C TYR A 260 -5.40 -2.52 -0.93
N THR A 261 -6.18 -3.48 -0.43
CA THR A 261 -6.72 -3.42 0.94
C THR A 261 -5.62 -3.47 1.99
N THR A 262 -4.53 -4.21 1.73
CA THR A 262 -3.37 -4.23 2.61
C THR A 262 -2.62 -2.90 2.61
N ILE A 263 -2.45 -2.25 1.46
CA ILE A 263 -1.85 -0.91 1.37
C ILE A 263 -2.67 0.11 2.16
N LEU A 264 -4.00 0.07 2.05
CA LEU A 264 -4.90 0.95 2.79
C LEU A 264 -4.85 0.70 4.30
N PHE A 265 -4.83 -0.56 4.74
CA PHE A 265 -4.64 -0.90 6.14
C PHE A 265 -3.33 -0.32 6.69
N ILE A 266 -2.22 -0.48 5.94
CA ILE A 266 -0.92 0.08 6.32
C ILE A 266 -1.01 1.61 6.43
N ARG A 267 -1.68 2.28 5.48
CA ARG A 267 -1.88 3.74 5.48
C ARG A 267 -2.68 4.20 6.70
N VAL A 268 -3.79 3.53 7.00
CA VAL A 268 -4.63 3.80 8.18
C VAL A 268 -3.79 3.64 9.45
N TYR A 269 -3.06 2.54 9.58
CA TYR A 269 -2.20 2.29 10.74
C TYR A 269 -1.13 3.37 10.91
N ALA A 270 -0.45 3.74 9.83
CA ALA A 270 0.59 4.78 9.84
C ALA A 270 0.02 6.12 10.32
N LYS A 271 -1.14 6.53 9.78
CA LYS A 271 -1.80 7.76 10.21
C LYS A 271 -2.30 7.71 11.64
N ILE A 272 -2.86 6.60 12.10
CA ILE A 272 -3.26 6.49 13.51
C ILE A 272 -2.04 6.61 14.43
N SER A 273 -0.91 6.00 14.05
CA SER A 273 0.34 6.06 14.83
C SER A 273 0.85 7.48 14.99
N GLU A 274 0.74 8.32 13.95
CA GLU A 274 1.08 9.75 13.97
C GLU A 274 0.28 10.53 15.03
N TYR A 275 -1.00 10.19 15.26
CA TYR A 275 -1.84 10.86 16.26
C TYR A 275 -1.68 10.34 17.68
N HIS A 276 -1.16 9.12 17.83
CA HIS A 276 -1.11 8.48 19.13
C HIS A 276 0.23 8.64 19.81
N LEU A 277 1.37 8.36 19.17
CA LEU A 277 2.60 8.08 19.92
C LEU A 277 3.88 8.30 19.10
N ASP A 278 4.75 9.23 19.53
CA ASP A 278 6.14 9.36 19.02
C ASP A 278 6.92 8.03 19.13
N ASN A 279 6.64 7.23 20.17
CA ASN A 279 7.36 5.98 20.49
C ASN A 279 7.09 4.81 19.53
N TYR A 280 5.97 4.80 18.78
CA TYR A 280 5.61 3.63 17.95
C TYR A 280 6.23 3.69 16.56
N ARG A 281 6.63 4.88 16.11
CA ARG A 281 7.34 5.06 14.84
C ARG A 281 8.71 4.40 14.88
N GLU A 282 9.44 4.56 15.98
CA GLU A 282 10.75 3.92 16.16
C GLU A 282 10.62 2.39 16.23
N LEU A 283 9.63 1.88 16.96
CA LEU A 283 9.39 0.45 17.09
C LEU A 283 9.01 -0.19 15.75
N SER A 284 8.18 0.47 14.94
CA SER A 284 7.79 -0.04 13.62
C SER A 284 8.99 -0.07 12.66
N VAL A 285 9.81 0.99 12.63
CA VAL A 285 11.06 1.01 11.85
C VAL A 285 12.01 -0.10 12.29
N PHE A 286 12.24 -0.25 13.59
CA PHE A 286 13.12 -1.29 14.15
C PHE A 286 12.64 -2.71 13.78
N LEU A 287 11.35 -2.99 13.98
CA LEU A 287 10.76 -4.28 13.61
C LEU A 287 10.87 -4.54 12.11
N LEU A 288 10.70 -3.50 11.28
CA LEU A 288 10.75 -3.63 9.83
C LEU A 288 12.14 -3.91 9.30
N GLU A 289 13.15 -3.22 9.82
CA GLU A 289 14.54 -3.54 9.52
C GLU A 289 14.88 -4.97 9.97
N GLY A 290 14.43 -5.38 11.15
CA GLY A 290 14.61 -6.74 11.66
C GLY A 290 13.94 -7.79 10.76
N ILE A 291 12.71 -7.56 10.34
CA ILE A 291 11.96 -8.44 9.42
C ILE A 291 12.68 -8.54 8.08
N TYR A 292 13.15 -7.42 7.52
CA TYR A 292 13.85 -7.42 6.25
C TYR A 292 15.19 -8.15 6.33
N LYS A 293 15.98 -7.90 7.38
CA LYS A 293 17.22 -8.63 7.66
C LYS A 293 16.94 -10.13 7.79
N ASN A 294 15.86 -10.53 8.45
CA ASN A 294 15.45 -11.93 8.57
C ASN A 294 15.00 -12.53 7.22
N LEU A 295 14.25 -11.79 6.39
CA LEU A 295 13.88 -12.21 5.04
C LEU A 295 15.09 -12.42 4.15
N LEU A 296 16.05 -11.49 4.19
CA LEU A 296 17.33 -11.63 3.50
C LEU A 296 18.09 -12.85 4.02
N PHE A 297 18.25 -12.97 5.34
CA PHE A 297 18.93 -14.09 5.98
C PHE A 297 18.34 -15.43 5.57
N LYS A 298 17.02 -15.59 5.64
CA LYS A 298 16.34 -16.81 5.16
C LYS A 298 16.64 -17.06 3.68
N LYS A 299 16.56 -16.04 2.83
CA LYS A 299 16.91 -16.18 1.41
C LYS A 299 18.36 -16.63 1.20
N TYR A 300 19.31 -16.13 2.00
CA TYR A 300 20.71 -16.55 1.97
C TYR A 300 20.89 -17.97 2.49
N VAL A 301 20.26 -18.33 3.62
CA VAL A 301 20.30 -19.68 4.20
C VAL A 301 19.69 -20.69 3.23
N TYR A 302 18.55 -20.41 2.60
CA TYR A 302 17.98 -21.31 1.61
C TYR A 302 18.86 -21.47 0.38
N ARG A 303 19.49 -20.39 -0.11
CA ARG A 303 20.47 -20.47 -1.19
C ARG A 303 21.70 -21.29 -0.78
N PHE A 304 22.15 -21.14 0.46
CA PHE A 304 23.28 -21.88 1.00
C PHE A 304 22.95 -23.38 1.17
N ILE A 305 21.81 -23.72 1.76
CA ILE A 305 21.32 -25.10 1.88
C ILE A 305 21.16 -25.72 0.50
N PHE A 306 20.57 -25.00 -0.44
CA PHE A 306 20.42 -25.48 -1.82
C PHE A 306 21.78 -25.73 -2.49
N PHE A 307 22.74 -24.82 -2.31
CA PHE A 307 24.11 -24.99 -2.81
C PHE A 307 24.80 -26.19 -2.17
N LEU A 308 24.65 -26.37 -0.85
CA LEU A 308 25.18 -27.51 -0.11
C LEU A 308 24.60 -28.83 -0.61
N LEU A 309 23.28 -28.91 -0.76
CA LEU A 309 22.59 -30.08 -1.30
C LEU A 309 23.02 -30.37 -2.75
N SER A 310 23.18 -29.33 -3.57
CA SER A 310 23.68 -29.46 -4.94
C SER A 310 25.11 -30.00 -4.98
N ALA A 311 25.97 -29.51 -4.09
CA ALA A 311 27.35 -29.97 -3.95
C ALA A 311 27.40 -31.43 -3.47
N ILE A 312 26.60 -31.80 -2.47
CA ILE A 312 26.47 -33.18 -1.97
C ILE A 312 26.03 -34.11 -3.11
N CYS A 313 24.97 -33.75 -3.85
CA CYS A 313 24.51 -34.52 -5.00
C CYS A 313 25.61 -34.67 -6.06
N LEU A 314 26.33 -33.60 -6.37
CA LEU A 314 27.44 -33.64 -7.34
C LEU A 314 28.56 -34.56 -6.87
N THR A 315 28.98 -34.47 -5.60
CA THR A 315 30.02 -35.34 -5.05
C THR A 315 29.59 -36.80 -5.03
N SER A 316 28.34 -37.09 -4.70
CA SER A 316 27.79 -38.45 -4.73
C SER A 316 27.76 -39.02 -6.16
N ILE A 317 27.40 -38.20 -7.15
CA ILE A 317 27.43 -38.59 -8.57
C ILE A 317 28.88 -38.88 -9.01
N VAL A 318 29.84 -38.00 -8.68
CA VAL A 318 31.25 -38.21 -9.01
C VAL A 318 31.80 -39.48 -8.37
N TYR A 319 31.44 -39.73 -7.10
CA TYR A 319 31.87 -40.93 -6.38
C TYR A 319 31.27 -42.20 -7.00
N LEU A 320 29.97 -42.18 -7.34
CA LEU A 320 29.28 -43.27 -8.01
C LEU A 320 29.90 -43.58 -9.38
N VAL A 321 30.16 -42.54 -10.19
CA VAL A 321 30.82 -42.69 -11.50
C VAL A 321 32.21 -43.29 -11.35
N LYS A 322 33.00 -42.82 -10.37
CA LYS A 322 34.34 -43.35 -10.08
C LYS A 322 34.30 -44.82 -9.67
N TYR A 323 33.29 -45.23 -8.91
CA TYR A 323 33.16 -46.60 -8.40
C TYR A 323 32.62 -47.58 -9.45
N VAL A 324 31.67 -47.14 -10.28
CA VAL A 324 30.98 -48.01 -11.24
C VAL A 324 31.74 -48.16 -12.57
N LEU A 325 32.45 -47.13 -13.04
CA LEU A 325 32.84 -47.06 -14.46
C LEU A 325 34.32 -47.27 -14.80
N GLY A 326 35.24 -47.38 -13.83
CA GLY A 326 36.65 -47.61 -14.16
C GLY A 326 37.29 -46.50 -15.02
N LYS A 327 38.60 -46.59 -15.26
CA LYS A 327 39.49 -45.45 -15.49
C LYS A 327 39.29 -44.65 -16.81
N HIS A 328 39.08 -43.34 -16.62
CA HIS A 328 39.54 -42.16 -17.37
C HIS A 328 38.79 -41.61 -18.60
N PHE A 329 38.16 -42.39 -19.49
CA PHE A 329 37.60 -41.80 -20.73
C PHE A 329 36.16 -41.29 -20.59
N LEU A 330 35.28 -42.01 -19.87
CA LEU A 330 33.89 -41.60 -19.68
C LEU A 330 33.75 -40.39 -18.74
N ILE A 331 34.71 -40.22 -17.82
CA ILE A 331 34.71 -39.16 -16.81
C ILE A 331 34.74 -37.78 -17.46
N ALA A 332 35.54 -37.57 -18.52
CA ALA A 332 35.65 -36.28 -19.20
C ALA A 332 34.34 -35.87 -19.90
N ILE A 333 33.70 -36.81 -20.62
CA ILE A 333 32.42 -36.59 -21.31
C ILE A 333 31.30 -36.35 -20.29
N LEU A 334 31.25 -37.13 -19.21
CA LEU A 334 30.30 -36.91 -18.12
C LEU A 334 30.54 -35.59 -17.41
N THR A 335 31.77 -35.17 -17.12
CA THR A 335 32.03 -33.84 -16.54
C THR A 335 31.60 -32.70 -17.46
N GLY A 336 31.76 -32.84 -18.79
CA GLY A 336 31.28 -31.85 -19.75
C GLY A 336 29.75 -31.77 -19.80
N LEU A 337 29.07 -32.92 -19.87
CA LEU A 337 27.61 -33.00 -19.84
C LEU A 337 27.02 -32.54 -18.51
N ILE A 338 27.65 -32.91 -17.39
CA ILE A 338 27.26 -32.48 -16.05
C ILE A 338 27.47 -30.97 -15.91
N ALA A 339 28.61 -30.41 -16.32
CA ALA A 339 28.86 -28.98 -16.28
C ALA A 339 27.88 -28.17 -17.14
N TRP A 340 27.40 -28.74 -18.24
CA TRP A 340 26.41 -28.10 -19.11
C TRP A 340 24.97 -28.27 -18.61
N PHE A 341 24.62 -29.46 -18.11
CA PHE A 341 23.25 -29.82 -17.72
C PHE A 341 22.89 -29.32 -16.33
N ILE A 342 23.82 -29.36 -15.37
CA ILE A 342 23.59 -28.93 -13.97
C ILE A 342 23.09 -27.49 -13.91
N PRO A 343 23.75 -26.48 -14.49
CA PRO A 343 23.25 -25.11 -14.38
C PRO A 343 21.84 -24.94 -14.95
N ARG A 344 21.51 -25.65 -16.04
CA ARG A 344 20.17 -25.60 -16.67
C ARG A 344 19.11 -26.33 -15.84
N PHE A 345 19.45 -27.51 -15.34
CA PHE A 345 18.57 -28.32 -14.49
C PHE A 345 18.31 -27.64 -13.15
N PHE A 346 19.34 -27.08 -12.51
CA PHE A 346 19.17 -26.32 -11.26
C PHE A 346 18.42 -25.01 -11.47
N ASN A 347 18.60 -24.32 -12.60
CA ASN A 347 17.77 -23.15 -12.93
C ASN A 347 16.29 -23.54 -13.15
N TRP A 348 16.03 -24.69 -13.78
CA TRP A 348 14.68 -25.22 -13.95
C TRP A 348 14.05 -25.65 -12.61
N LEU A 349 14.78 -26.39 -11.77
CA LEU A 349 14.35 -26.77 -10.41
C LEU A 349 14.11 -25.56 -9.52
N TYR A 350 14.97 -24.54 -9.58
CA TYR A 350 14.79 -23.30 -8.84
C TYR A 350 13.51 -22.57 -9.27
N LYS A 351 13.18 -22.55 -10.56
CA LYS A 351 11.91 -22.00 -11.07
C LYS A 351 10.70 -22.80 -10.58
N ILE A 352 10.77 -24.13 -10.58
CA ILE A 352 9.71 -25.00 -10.03
C ILE A 352 9.55 -24.80 -8.53
N PHE A 353 10.66 -24.75 -7.78
CA PHE A 353 10.67 -24.55 -6.35
C PHE A 353 10.08 -23.19 -5.96
N LEU A 354 10.44 -22.11 -6.66
CA LEU A 354 9.80 -20.79 -6.48
C LEU A 354 8.30 -20.84 -6.77
N LYS A 355 7.87 -21.63 -7.75
CA LYS A 355 6.44 -21.82 -8.09
C LYS A 355 5.71 -22.66 -7.02
N LEU A 356 6.33 -23.70 -6.48
CA LEU A 356 5.80 -24.53 -5.40
C LEU A 356 5.72 -23.78 -4.07
N ILE A 357 6.75 -23.01 -3.70
CA ILE A 357 6.71 -22.13 -2.52
C ILE A 357 5.57 -21.14 -2.65
N ARG A 358 5.39 -20.55 -3.83
CA ARG A 358 4.28 -19.63 -4.10
C ARG A 358 2.91 -20.28 -3.92
N ASN A 359 2.77 -21.58 -4.20
CA ASN A 359 1.51 -22.31 -4.05
C ASN A 359 1.28 -22.84 -2.61
N ILE A 360 2.33 -23.24 -1.90
CA ILE A 360 2.24 -23.70 -0.50
C ILE A 360 1.90 -22.51 0.44
N TRP A 361 2.20 -21.27 0.05
CA TRP A 361 1.92 -20.07 0.83
C TRP A 361 0.51 -19.48 0.62
N VAL A 362 -0.35 -20.11 -0.19
CA VAL A 362 -1.76 -19.70 -0.40
C VAL A 362 -2.72 -20.41 0.58
N TYR A 363 -2.24 -21.42 1.32
CA TYR A 363 -2.93 -22.07 2.43
C TYR A 363 -2.24 -21.71 3.75
#